data_AF-A0A4Z1RFX2-F1
#
_entry.id   AF-A0A4Z1RFX2-F1
#
_cell.length_a   1.000
_cell.length_b   1.000
_cell.length_c   1.000
_cell.angle_alpha   90.00
_cell.angle_beta   90.00
_cell.angle_gamma   90.00
#
_symmetry.space_group_name_H-M   'P 1'
#
loop_
_entity.id
_entity.type
_entity.pdbx_description
1 polymer ?
#
loop_
_entity_poly.entity_id
_entity_poly.type
_entity_poly.pdbx_seq_one_letter_code
_entity_poly.pdbx_strand_id
1 'polypeptide(L)' 'MREGLAPAQLVTLEALQIFGWRLAFVRRPLFQAPIPVLFDQEGTRHVVILEDGTLDEHATLKLRN' A
#
# COMPACT_ATOMS: atom_id res chain seq x y z
N MET A 1 -1.94 2.96 -12.61
CA MET A 1 -1.22 2.63 -11.35
C MET A 1 -1.93 1.58 -10.48
N ARG A 2 -3.27 1.50 -10.50
CA ARG A 2 -4.07 0.54 -9.70
C ARG A 2 -4.40 -0.78 -10.43
N GLU A 3 -3.88 -0.98 -11.63
CA GLU A 3 -4.23 -2.13 -12.47
C GLU A 3 -3.67 -3.43 -11.90
N GLY A 4 -4.53 -4.45 -11.80
CA GLY A 4 -4.19 -5.78 -11.29
C GLY A 4 -4.25 -5.90 -9.76
N LEU A 5 -4.68 -4.86 -9.03
CA LEU A 5 -4.96 -5.00 -7.60
C LEU A 5 -6.18 -5.90 -7.37
N ALA A 6 -6.11 -6.70 -6.32
CA ALA A 6 -7.23 -7.51 -5.88
C ALA A 6 -8.40 -6.62 -5.42
N PRO A 7 -9.67 -7.08 -5.52
CA PRO A 7 -10.83 -6.30 -5.09
C PRO A 7 -10.73 -5.84 -3.63
N ALA A 8 -10.26 -6.70 -2.72
CA ALA A 8 -10.07 -6.35 -1.32
C ALA A 8 -9.03 -5.23 -1.14
N GLN A 9 -7.94 -5.26 -1.92
CA GLN A 9 -6.93 -4.19 -1.92
C GLN A 9 -7.52 -2.85 -2.39
N LEU A 10 -8.40 -2.86 -3.40
CA LEU A 10 -9.04 -1.65 -3.89
C LEU A 10 -9.95 -1.02 -2.82
N VAL A 11 -10.75 -1.83 -2.13
CA VAL A 11 -11.62 -1.37 -1.05
C VAL A 11 -10.80 -0.74 0.10
N THR A 12 -9.74 -1.43 0.55
CA THR A 12 -8.88 -0.89 1.61
C THR A 12 -8.13 0.37 1.16
N LEU A 13 -7.67 0.41 -0.09
CA LEU A 13 -7.03 1.60 -0.66
C LEU A 13 -7.98 2.80 -0.64
N GLU A 14 -9.22 2.64 -1.10
CA GLU A 14 -10.23 3.71 -1.08
C GLU A 14 -10.52 4.18 0.34
N ALA A 15 -10.68 3.26 1.29
CA ALA A 15 -10.88 3.59 2.69
C ALA A 15 -9.71 4.41 3.26
N LEU A 16 -8.46 3.99 3.03
CA LEU A 16 -7.27 4.70 3.51
C LEU A 16 -7.13 6.09 2.87
N GLN A 17 -7.52 6.26 1.60
CA GLN A 17 -7.50 7.57 0.94
C GLN A 17 -8.44 8.57 1.61
N ILE A 18 -9.57 8.14 2.17
CA ILE A 18 -10.49 9.00 2.94
C ILE A 18 -9.80 9.52 4.21
N PHE A 19 -8.93 8.71 4.83
CA PHE A 19 -8.13 9.09 6.00
C PHE A 19 -6.84 9.85 5.66
N GLY A 20 -6.68 10.31 4.41
CA GLY A 20 -5.55 11.14 3.98
C GLY A 20 -4.29 10.35 3.62
N TRP A 21 -4.35 9.02 3.56
CA TRP A 21 -3.24 8.21 3.06
C TRP A 21 -3.13 8.32 1.55
N ARG A 22 -1.91 8.25 1.04
CA ARG A 22 -1.61 8.43 -0.38
C ARG A 22 -0.87 7.22 -0.92
N LEU A 23 -1.36 6.69 -2.04
CA LEU A 23 -0.67 5.64 -2.79
C LEU A 23 0.63 6.20 -3.36
N ALA A 24 1.74 5.66 -2.89
CA ALA A 24 3.08 6.06 -3.30
C ALA A 24 3.48 5.33 -4.59
N PHE A 25 3.44 3.99 -4.52
CA PHE A 25 3.73 3.10 -5.62
C PHE A 25 3.18 1.70 -5.35
N VAL A 26 3.20 0.86 -6.38
CA VAL A 26 2.80 -0.54 -6.29
C VAL A 26 4.01 -1.40 -6.62
N ARG A 27 4.44 -2.25 -5.69
CA ARG A 27 5.49 -3.24 -5.95
C ARG A 27 4.91 -4.37 -6.79
N ARG A 28 5.65 -4.82 -7.80
CA ARG A 28 5.26 -5.93 -8.68
C ARG A 28 6.37 -6.98 -8.73
N PRO A 29 6.51 -7.82 -7.69
CA PRO A 29 7.44 -8.94 -7.74
C PRO A 29 7.01 -9.92 -8.84
N LEU A 30 7.97 -10.58 -9.48
CA LEU A 30 7.64 -11.62 -10.46
C LEU A 30 6.87 -12.75 -9.75
N PHE A 31 5.75 -13.17 -10.37
CA PHE A 31 4.89 -14.25 -9.90
C PHE A 31 4.20 -14.02 -8.54
N GLN A 32 4.07 -12.77 -8.09
CA GLN A 32 3.31 -12.43 -6.87
C GLN A 32 2.23 -11.40 -7.17
N ALA A 33 1.21 -11.34 -6.32
CA ALA A 33 0.20 -10.29 -6.37
C ALA A 33 0.87 -8.90 -6.22
N PRO A 34 0.36 -7.87 -6.91
CA PRO A 34 0.85 -6.52 -6.72
C PRO A 34 0.61 -6.05 -5.29
N ILE A 35 1.58 -5.31 -4.74
CA ILE A 35 1.57 -4.87 -3.35
C ILE A 35 1.52 -3.34 -3.33
N PRO A 36 0.35 -2.71 -3.09
CA PRO A 36 0.23 -1.28 -2.87
C PRO A 36 1.04 -0.84 -1.65
N VAL A 37 1.76 0.27 -1.80
CA VAL A 37 2.47 0.94 -0.70
C VAL A 37 1.89 2.34 -0.54
N LEU A 38 1.38 2.65 0.65
CA LEU A 38 0.80 3.94 0.98
C LEU A 38 1.62 4.63 2.06
N PHE A 39 1.68 5.97 2.00
CA PHE A 39 2.19 6.79 3.10
C PHE A 39 1.06 7.58 3.76
N ASP A 40 1.24 7.90 5.03
CA ASP A 40 0.39 8.86 5.73
C ASP A 40 0.57 10.27 5.14
N GLN A 41 -0.24 11.21 5.62
CA GLN A 41 -0.21 12.58 5.11
C GLN A 41 1.15 13.24 5.30
N GLU A 42 1.82 12.98 6.43
CA GLU A 42 3.12 13.54 6.81
C GLU A 42 4.31 12.82 6.19
N GLY A 43 4.12 11.63 5.59
CA GLY A 43 5.19 10.79 5.04
C GLY A 43 6.04 10.10 6.11
N THR A 44 5.58 10.07 7.36
CA THR A 44 6.29 9.48 8.51
C THR A 44 6.01 8.00 8.67
N ARG A 45 4.85 7.55 8.20
CA ARG A 45 4.40 6.16 8.27
C ARG A 45 4.09 5.66 6.88
N HIS A 46 4.25 4.35 6.71
CA HIS A 46 3.80 3.69 5.51
C HIS A 46 3.21 2.33 5.86
N VAL A 47 2.31 1.86 5.00
CA VAL A 47 1.66 0.57 5.12
C VAL A 47 1.63 -0.09 3.75
N VAL A 48 1.61 -1.41 3.76
CA VAL A 48 1.34 -2.19 2.55
C VAL A 48 -0.01 -2.87 2.65
N ILE A 49 -0.72 -2.97 1.53
CA ILE A 49 -2.00 -3.70 1.47
C ILE A 49 -1.74 -5.09 0.90
N LEU A 50 -1.97 -6.13 1.69
CA LEU A 50 -1.84 -7.52 1.26
C LEU A 50 -3.01 -7.91 0.33
N GLU A 51 -2.90 -9.05 -0.34
CA GLU A 51 -3.87 -9.49 -1.36
C GLU A 51 -5.31 -9.60 -0.81
N ASP A 52 -5.44 -10.01 0.46
CA ASP A 52 -6.71 -10.13 1.18
C ASP A 52 -7.27 -8.79 1.70
N GLY A 53 -6.57 -7.67 1.43
CA GLY A 53 -6.96 -6.33 1.86
C GLY A 53 -6.50 -5.96 3.27
N THR A 54 -5.81 -6.84 3.99
CA THR A 54 -5.23 -6.51 5.30
C THR A 54 -4.04 -5.57 5.16
N LEU A 55 -3.76 -4.83 6.24
CA LEU A 55 -2.65 -3.90 6.31
C LEU A 55 -1.48 -4.55 7.04
N ASP A 56 -0.29 -4.42 6.47
CA ASP A 56 0.95 -4.71 7.15
C ASP A 56 1.72 -3.39 7.36
N GLU A 57 1.78 -2.98 8.64
CA GLU A 57 2.47 -1.78 9.14
C GLU A 57 3.94 -2.07 9.51
N HIS A 58 4.37 -3.34 9.50
CA HIS A 58 5.72 -3.77 9.86
C HIS A 58 6.72 -3.72 8.72
N ALA A 59 6.29 -3.35 7.51
CA ALA A 59 7.20 -2.97 6.45
C ALA A 59 8.14 -1.90 7.03
N THR A 60 9.39 -2.25 7.31
CA THR A 60 10.33 -1.31 7.91
C THR A 60 11.04 -0.64 6.75
N LEU A 61 10.49 0.46 6.21
CA LEU A 61 11.22 1.27 5.23
C LEU A 61 12.39 1.93 5.94
N LYS A 62 13.58 1.32 5.88
CA LYS A 62 14.81 2.04 6.17
C LYS A 62 15.07 2.99 4.98
N LEU A 63 14.60 4.23 5.08
CA LEU A 63 15.16 5.31 4.26
C LEU A 63 16.66 5.38 4.57
N ARG A 64 17.51 5.14 3.58
CA ARG A 64 18.94 5.44 3.67
C ARG A 64 19.13 6.92 3.34
N ASN A 65 19.80 7.65 4.24
CA ASN A 65 20.42 8.96 3.95
C ASN A 65 21.52 8.80 2.90
#